data_AF-A0A1E3K3H7-F1
#
_entry.id   AF-A0A1E3K3H7-F1
#
_cell.length_a   1.000
_cell.length_b   1.000
_cell.length_c   1.000
_cell.angle_alpha   90.00
_cell.angle_beta   90.00
_cell.angle_gamma   90.00
#
_symmetry.space_group_name_H-M   'P 1'
#
loop_
_entity.id
_entity.type
_entity.pdbx_description
1 polymer ?
#
loop_
_entity_poly.entity_id
_entity_poly.type
_entity_poly.pdbx_seq_one_letter_code
_entity_poly.pdbx_strand_id
1 'polypeptide(L)'
;MEALPVTSYISTQSWTEHDVYNEGNRHSSDFQRSPIGTFVEAEPDENLEVWPETGRPGPEVTAYIVAVLEYDPKENKLSRQTATVTRAPEMYGALEDSISALEAANEMDEEMWKMLGESQQEEWLATCMIEGNAEALRSKQQDMCRDLSSRFSGVMLLDTDKEWLEKVLQGDDD
;
A
#
# COMPACT_ATOMS: atom_id res chain seq x y z
N MET A 1 -17.91 20.30 -16.17
CA MET A 1 -16.59 19.66 -16.07
C MET A 1 -16.90 18.32 -15.42
N GLU A 2 -16.98 17.25 -16.20
CA GLU A 2 -17.24 15.91 -15.65
C GLU A 2 -16.01 15.51 -14.84
N ALA A 3 -16.20 15.19 -13.56
CA ALA A 3 -15.13 14.65 -12.74
C ALA A 3 -14.65 13.35 -13.40
N LEU A 4 -13.35 13.23 -13.64
CA LEU A 4 -12.79 11.98 -14.11
C LEU A 4 -13.12 10.90 -13.06
N PRO A 5 -13.52 9.70 -13.47
CA PRO A 5 -13.75 8.61 -12.53
C PRO A 5 -12.46 8.37 -11.75
N VAL A 6 -12.55 8.43 -10.42
CA VAL A 6 -11.44 8.05 -9.52
C VAL A 6 -11.08 6.61 -9.83
N THR A 7 -9.78 6.32 -9.83
CA THR A 7 -9.20 5.09 -10.34
C THR A 7 -8.36 4.43 -9.26
N SER A 8 -8.49 3.13 -9.13
CA SER A 8 -7.63 2.27 -8.33
C SER A 8 -6.28 2.10 -9.04
N TYR A 9 -5.20 2.04 -8.27
CA TYR A 9 -3.84 1.97 -8.81
C TYR A 9 -3.11 0.76 -8.28
N ILE A 10 -2.26 0.19 -9.13
CA ILE A 10 -1.14 -0.63 -8.70
C ILE A 10 0.12 0.22 -8.71
N SER A 11 0.90 0.14 -7.64
CA SER A 11 2.19 0.79 -7.52
C SER A 11 3.26 -0.25 -7.23
N THR A 12 4.44 -0.09 -7.82
CA THR A 12 5.62 -0.90 -7.50
C THR A 12 6.75 0.04 -7.15
N GLN A 13 7.44 -0.26 -6.06
CA GLN A 13 8.64 0.42 -5.61
C GLN A 13 9.72 -0.64 -5.36
N SER A 14 10.94 -0.42 -5.84
CA SER A 14 12.04 -1.33 -5.53
C SER A 14 13.35 -0.64 -5.24
N TRP A 15 14.20 -1.35 -4.51
CA TRP A 15 15.53 -0.94 -4.08
C TRP A 15 16.51 -2.10 -4.26
N THR A 16 17.77 -1.74 -4.38
CA THR A 16 18.92 -2.63 -4.49
C THR A 16 20.01 -2.17 -3.54
N GLU A 17 21.06 -2.97 -3.40
CA GLU A 17 22.25 -2.59 -2.63
C GLU A 17 22.86 -1.25 -3.08
N HIS A 18 22.75 -0.90 -4.36
CA HIS A 18 23.24 0.38 -4.87
C HIS A 18 22.52 1.57 -4.23
N ASP A 19 21.25 1.41 -3.87
CA ASP A 19 20.44 2.47 -3.26
C ASP A 19 20.84 2.72 -1.79
N VAL A 20 21.46 1.73 -1.13
CA VAL A 20 21.99 1.88 0.23
C VAL A 20 23.24 2.77 0.25
N TYR A 21 24.15 2.57 -0.69
CA TYR A 21 25.50 3.14 -0.63
C TYR A 21 25.71 4.38 -1.49
N ASN A 22 24.74 4.75 -2.33
CA ASN A 22 24.88 5.88 -3.25
C ASN A 22 24.24 7.15 -2.69
N GLU A 23 25.01 7.92 -1.90
CA GLU A 23 24.59 9.18 -1.27
C GLU A 23 24.05 10.24 -2.26
N GLY A 24 24.35 10.10 -3.56
CA GLY A 24 23.96 11.05 -4.60
C GLY A 24 22.55 10.87 -5.16
N ASN A 25 21.84 9.79 -4.83
CA ASN A 25 20.55 9.44 -5.44
C ASN A 25 19.42 9.40 -4.41
N ARG A 26 19.17 10.54 -3.75
CA ARG A 26 18.20 10.72 -2.63
C ARG A 26 16.72 10.40 -2.92
N HIS A 27 16.40 9.83 -4.09
CA HIS A 27 15.04 9.53 -4.53
C HIS A 27 14.98 8.27 -5.42
N SER A 28 15.97 7.37 -5.35
CA SER A 28 16.22 6.35 -6.39
C SER A 28 15.40 5.08 -6.29
N SER A 29 14.27 5.09 -5.58
CA SER A 29 13.39 3.94 -5.72
C SER A 29 12.82 3.92 -7.12
N ASP A 30 12.97 2.81 -7.82
CA ASP A 30 12.28 2.58 -9.09
C ASP A 30 10.78 2.48 -8.80
N PHE A 31 10.07 3.59 -8.98
CA PHE A 31 8.64 3.68 -8.77
C PHE A 31 7.88 3.67 -10.08
N GLN A 32 6.86 2.81 -10.13
CA GLN A 32 5.92 2.75 -11.24
C GLN A 32 4.51 2.70 -10.66
N ARG A 33 3.61 3.50 -11.21
CA ARG A 33 2.18 3.50 -10.86
C ARG A 33 1.36 3.37 -12.12
N SER A 34 0.41 2.45 -12.12
CA SER A 34 -0.48 2.19 -13.26
C SER A 34 -1.93 2.04 -12.79
N PRO A 35 -2.91 2.57 -13.54
CA PRO A 35 -4.31 2.37 -13.23
C PRO A 35 -4.69 0.89 -13.44
N ILE A 36 -5.50 0.33 -12.54
CA ILE A 36 -5.98 -1.06 -12.61
C ILE A 36 -7.49 -1.19 -12.76
N GLY A 37 -8.25 -0.12 -12.52
CA GLY A 37 -9.70 -0.12 -12.68
C GLY A 37 -10.33 1.10 -12.00
N THR A 38 -11.59 1.40 -12.29
CA THR A 38 -12.29 2.53 -11.67
C THR A 38 -12.51 2.30 -10.17
N PHE A 39 -13.15 1.19 -9.80
CA PHE A 39 -13.22 0.70 -8.43
C PHE A 39 -12.77 -0.75 -8.42
N VAL A 40 -11.61 -1.01 -7.81
CA VAL A 40 -11.24 -2.38 -7.46
C VAL A 40 -11.70 -2.59 -6.03
N GLU A 41 -12.52 -3.61 -5.86
CA GLU A 41 -13.12 -3.96 -4.59
C GLU A 41 -12.34 -5.12 -4.00
N ALA A 42 -12.09 -5.07 -2.70
CA ALA A 42 -11.53 -6.19 -1.97
C ALA A 42 -12.12 -6.19 -0.57
N GLU A 43 -12.74 -7.30 -0.18
CA GLU A 43 -13.03 -7.55 1.21
C GLU A 43 -12.06 -8.64 1.71
N PRO A 44 -11.42 -8.43 2.86
CA PRO A 44 -10.72 -9.50 3.55
C PRO A 44 -11.73 -10.57 3.95
N ASP A 45 -11.34 -11.85 3.85
CA ASP A 45 -12.21 -12.98 4.21
C ASP A 45 -12.70 -12.94 5.68
N GLU A 46 -12.01 -12.18 6.53
CA GLU A 46 -12.37 -11.98 7.93
C GLU A 46 -13.33 -10.79 8.09
N ASN A 47 -14.59 -11.09 8.42
CA ASN A 47 -15.54 -10.06 8.84
C ASN A 47 -15.20 -9.60 10.27
N LEU A 48 -14.33 -8.60 10.36
CA LEU A 48 -13.79 -8.10 11.62
C LEU A 48 -14.64 -6.96 12.17
N GLU A 49 -15.24 -7.16 13.35
CA GLU A 49 -15.84 -6.05 14.12
C GLU A 49 -14.77 -5.04 14.53
N VAL A 50 -13.54 -5.53 14.81
CA VAL A 50 -12.36 -4.74 15.15
C VAL A 50 -11.14 -5.35 14.49
N TRP A 51 -10.33 -4.52 13.86
CA TRP A 51 -9.08 -4.90 13.20
C TRP A 51 -7.97 -5.19 14.21
N PRO A 52 -7.34 -6.38 14.21
CA PRO A 52 -6.33 -6.74 15.19
C PRO A 52 -5.05 -5.90 15.08
N GLU A 53 -4.69 -5.43 13.89
CA GLU A 53 -3.46 -4.67 13.62
C GLU A 53 -3.53 -3.25 14.19
N THR A 54 -4.72 -2.65 14.20
CA THR A 54 -4.91 -1.23 14.51
C THR A 54 -5.84 -1.00 15.70
N GLY A 55 -6.61 -2.01 16.12
CA GLY A 55 -7.69 -1.90 17.09
C GLY A 55 -8.88 -1.07 16.58
N ARG A 56 -8.93 -0.75 15.28
CA ARG A 56 -9.97 0.10 14.70
C ARG A 56 -11.26 -0.67 14.46
N PRO A 57 -12.43 -0.06 14.69
CA PRO A 57 -13.70 -0.67 14.31
C PRO A 57 -13.72 -0.97 12.81
N GLY A 58 -14.09 -2.19 12.43
CA GLY A 58 -14.22 -2.62 11.04
C GLY A 58 -15.05 -1.69 10.15
N PRO A 59 -16.20 -1.16 10.63
CA PRO A 59 -17.01 -0.22 9.87
C PRO A 59 -16.36 1.15 9.62
N GLU A 60 -15.32 1.52 10.38
CA GLU A 60 -14.60 2.79 10.17
C GLU A 60 -13.51 2.67 9.09
N VAL A 61 -13.11 1.44 8.74
CA VAL A 61 -12.21 1.20 7.62
C VAL A 61 -13.04 1.16 6.34
N THR A 62 -12.71 2.07 5.43
CA THR A 62 -13.44 2.31 4.18
C THR A 62 -12.59 2.04 2.95
N ALA A 63 -11.26 1.95 3.06
CA ALA A 63 -10.41 1.59 1.94
C ALA A 63 -9.13 0.91 2.40
N TYR A 64 -8.49 0.19 1.49
CA TYR A 64 -7.29 -0.57 1.77
C TYR A 64 -6.16 -0.21 0.81
N ILE A 65 -4.94 -0.27 1.34
CA ILE A 65 -3.71 -0.39 0.56
C ILE A 65 -3.24 -1.83 0.77
N VAL A 66 -3.47 -2.68 -0.21
CA VAL A 66 -3.00 -4.07 -0.20
C VAL A 66 -1.54 -4.07 -0.59
N ALA A 67 -0.65 -4.58 0.27
CA ALA A 67 0.79 -4.52 0.08
C ALA A 67 1.43 -5.91 0.09
N VAL A 68 2.28 -6.16 -0.90
CA VAL A 68 3.16 -7.32 -0.99
C VAL A 68 4.60 -6.82 -0.88
N LEU A 69 5.33 -7.39 0.07
CA LEU A 69 6.73 -7.09 0.30
C LEU A 69 7.57 -8.33 -0.02
N GLU A 70 8.53 -8.20 -0.92
CA GLU A 70 9.39 -9.30 -1.36
C GLU A 70 10.85 -8.89 -1.32
N TYR A 71 11.71 -9.85 -0.97
CA TYR A 71 13.15 -9.73 -1.12
C TYR A 71 13.65 -10.84 -2.04
N ASP A 72 14.26 -10.47 -3.16
CA ASP A 72 14.92 -11.40 -4.08
C ASP A 72 16.41 -11.52 -3.73
N PRO A 73 16.87 -12.67 -3.17
CA PRO A 73 18.27 -12.87 -2.84
C PRO A 73 19.19 -13.03 -4.06
N LYS A 74 18.65 -13.32 -5.25
CA LYS A 74 19.46 -13.45 -6.47
C LYS A 74 19.85 -12.09 -7.03
N GLU A 75 18.92 -11.14 -6.99
CA GLU A 75 19.13 -9.77 -7.47
C GLU A 75 19.58 -8.82 -6.35
N ASN A 76 19.60 -9.28 -5.09
CA ASN A 76 19.79 -8.44 -3.91
C ASN A 76 18.85 -7.22 -3.94
N LYS A 77 17.56 -7.54 -4.14
CA LYS A 77 16.53 -6.57 -4.48
C LYS A 77 15.35 -6.67 -3.51
N LEU A 78 14.99 -5.54 -2.93
CA LEU A 78 13.80 -5.38 -2.11
C LEU A 78 12.70 -4.73 -2.95
N SER A 79 11.48 -5.25 -2.90
CA SER A 79 10.34 -4.69 -3.61
C SER A 79 9.10 -4.58 -2.72
N ARG A 80 8.37 -3.49 -2.92
CA ARG A 80 7.04 -3.22 -2.38
C ARG A 80 6.10 -3.06 -3.56
N GLN A 81 5.08 -3.91 -3.64
CA GLN A 81 4.00 -3.76 -4.58
C GLN A 81 2.72 -3.46 -3.81
N THR A 82 1.95 -2.48 -4.26
CA THR A 82 0.68 -2.11 -3.64
C THR A 82 -0.46 -2.01 -4.63
N ALA A 83 -1.68 -2.31 -4.18
CA ALA A 83 -2.91 -1.95 -4.86
C ALA A 83 -3.80 -1.13 -3.91
N THR A 84 -4.37 -0.05 -4.42
CA THR A 84 -5.39 0.72 -3.70
C THR A 84 -6.77 0.21 -4.08
N VAL A 85 -7.58 -0.10 -3.08
CA VAL A 85 -8.88 -0.74 -3.26
C VAL A 85 -9.88 -0.22 -2.24
N THR A 86 -11.17 -0.35 -2.54
CA THR A 86 -12.26 0.01 -1.65
C THR A 86 -12.99 -1.21 -1.13
N ARG A 87 -13.83 -0.98 -0.12
CA ARG A 87 -14.93 -1.90 0.20
C ARG A 87 -15.92 -1.95 -0.96
N ALA A 88 -16.83 -2.92 -0.91
CA ALA A 88 -17.92 -3.00 -1.89
C ALA A 88 -18.81 -1.74 -1.82
N PRO A 89 -19.27 -1.17 -2.95
CA PRO A 89 -20.08 0.05 -3.01
C PRO A 89 -21.33 0.02 -2.14
N GLU A 90 -21.94 -1.15 -1.90
CA GLU A 90 -23.14 -1.25 -1.06
C GLU A 90 -22.86 -1.00 0.42
N MET A 91 -21.59 -1.06 0.83
CA MET A 91 -21.15 -0.73 2.19
C MET A 91 -21.14 0.78 2.44
N TYR A 92 -21.27 1.58 1.39
CA TYR A 92 -21.34 3.03 1.47
C TYR A 92 -22.79 3.51 1.39
N GLY A 93 -23.13 4.53 2.17
CA GLY A 93 -24.44 5.18 2.08
C GLY A 93 -24.64 5.96 0.77
N ALA A 94 -23.53 6.42 0.17
CA ALA A 94 -23.50 7.21 -1.07
C ALA A 94 -22.25 6.88 -1.91
N LEU A 95 -22.36 7.03 -3.23
CA LEU A 95 -21.23 6.81 -4.16
C LEU A 95 -20.10 7.82 -3.91
N GLU A 96 -20.44 9.03 -3.49
CA GLU A 96 -19.45 10.06 -3.14
C GLU A 96 -18.54 9.60 -2.00
N ASP A 97 -19.06 8.81 -1.05
CA ASP A 97 -18.27 8.30 0.07
C ASP A 97 -17.27 7.22 -0.38
N SER A 98 -17.63 6.38 -1.36
CA SER A 98 -16.71 5.39 -1.92
C SER A 98 -15.62 6.04 -2.78
N ILE A 99 -15.97 7.08 -3.55
CA ILE A 99 -15.03 7.93 -4.27
C ILE A 99 -14.00 8.53 -3.29
N SER A 100 -14.48 9.18 -2.22
CA SER A 100 -13.61 9.80 -1.22
C SER A 100 -12.73 8.77 -0.48
N ALA A 101 -13.24 7.56 -0.23
CA ALA A 101 -12.44 6.49 0.36
C ALA A 101 -11.30 6.04 -0.56
N LEU A 102 -11.56 5.89 -1.86
CA LEU A 102 -10.53 5.53 -2.83
C LEU A 102 -9.50 6.65 -3.03
N GLU A 103 -9.94 7.91 -3.08
CA GLU A 103 -9.04 9.07 -3.11
C GLU A 103 -8.11 9.09 -1.89
N ALA A 104 -8.65 8.85 -0.70
CA ALA A 104 -7.87 8.77 0.52
C ALA A 104 -6.81 7.66 0.47
N ALA A 105 -7.16 6.46 -0.02
CA ALA A 105 -6.19 5.37 -0.17
C ALA A 105 -5.10 5.70 -1.21
N ASN A 106 -5.49 6.32 -2.32
CA ASN A 106 -4.58 6.79 -3.36
C ASN A 106 -3.59 7.85 -2.88
N GLU A 107 -4.07 8.81 -2.09
CA GLU A 107 -3.25 9.85 -1.49
C GLU A 107 -2.30 9.26 -0.43
N MET A 108 -2.81 8.38 0.43
CA MET A 108 -2.00 7.74 1.45
C MET A 108 -0.89 6.85 0.86
N ASP A 109 -1.17 6.04 -0.16
CA ASP A 109 -0.12 5.23 -0.82
C ASP A 109 0.96 6.11 -1.47
N GLU A 110 0.57 7.24 -2.07
CA GLU A 110 1.52 8.21 -2.63
C GLU A 110 2.37 8.90 -1.56
N GLU A 111 1.77 9.25 -0.41
CA GLU A 111 2.52 9.81 0.72
C GLU A 111 3.50 8.80 1.31
N MET A 112 3.06 7.56 1.51
CA MET A 112 3.93 6.48 1.98
C MET A 112 5.10 6.23 1.02
N TRP A 113 4.82 6.24 -0.29
CA TRP A 113 5.86 6.13 -1.31
C TRP A 113 6.93 7.21 -1.18
N LYS A 114 6.51 8.49 -1.07
CA LYS A 114 7.42 9.64 -0.91
C LYS A 114 8.22 9.51 0.38
N MET A 115 7.57 9.20 1.50
CA MET A 115 8.22 9.02 2.80
C MET A 115 9.25 7.88 2.76
N LEU A 116 8.95 6.77 2.07
CA LEU A 116 9.90 5.67 1.89
C LEU A 116 11.09 6.11 1.04
N GLY A 117 10.86 6.93 0.02
CA GLY A 117 11.92 7.56 -0.78
C GLY A 117 12.82 8.49 0.03
N GLU A 118 12.25 9.30 0.91
CA GLU A 118 12.99 10.26 1.74
C GLU A 118 13.73 9.59 2.91
N SER A 119 13.23 8.45 3.39
CA SER A 119 13.80 7.71 4.53
C SER A 119 14.75 6.59 4.12
N GLN A 120 15.16 6.48 2.85
CA GLN A 120 16.05 5.40 2.37
C GLN A 120 17.41 5.35 3.08
N GLN A 121 17.88 6.49 3.61
CA GLN A 121 19.14 6.60 4.36
C GLN A 121 19.03 6.18 5.81
N GLU A 122 17.81 5.89 6.29
CA GLU A 122 17.63 5.27 7.58
C GLU A 122 18.04 3.79 7.53
N GLU A 123 18.27 3.19 8.70
CA GLU A 123 18.82 1.83 8.81
C GLU A 123 17.90 0.75 8.20
N TRP A 124 16.59 1.00 8.04
CA TRP A 124 15.63 -0.03 7.62
C TRP A 124 15.99 -0.68 6.27
N LEU A 125 16.46 0.09 5.29
CA LEU A 125 16.79 -0.43 3.96
C LEU A 125 18.05 -1.28 4.03
N ALA A 126 19.08 -0.78 4.74
CA ALA A 126 20.31 -1.53 4.96
C ALA A 126 20.03 -2.83 5.72
N THR A 127 19.17 -2.82 6.74
CA THR A 127 18.75 -4.01 7.49
C THR A 127 18.11 -5.05 6.59
N CYS A 128 17.18 -4.65 5.70
CA CYS A 128 16.57 -5.59 4.75
C CYS A 128 17.61 -6.28 3.86
N MET A 129 18.59 -5.52 3.35
CA MET A 129 19.65 -6.05 2.48
C MET A 129 20.62 -6.98 3.24
N ILE A 130 20.97 -6.64 4.49
CA ILE A 130 21.88 -7.45 5.32
C ILE A 130 21.22 -8.75 5.76
N GLU A 131 19.96 -8.69 6.21
CA GLU A 131 19.23 -9.85 6.72
C GLU A 131 18.60 -10.69 5.61
N GLY A 132 18.49 -10.14 4.40
CA GLY A 132 17.93 -10.81 3.24
C GLY A 132 16.43 -11.05 3.34
N ASN A 133 15.69 -10.10 3.92
CA ASN A 133 14.25 -10.19 4.14
C ASN A 133 13.58 -8.80 4.02
N ALA A 134 12.26 -8.74 4.19
CA ALA A 134 11.47 -7.50 4.12
C ALA A 134 10.89 -7.05 5.48
N GLU A 135 11.36 -7.58 6.60
CA GLU A 135 10.78 -7.33 7.93
C GLU A 135 10.99 -5.89 8.42
N ALA A 136 12.16 -5.31 8.16
CA ALA A 136 12.43 -3.93 8.53
C ALA A 136 11.58 -2.95 7.69
N LEU A 137 11.38 -3.23 6.39
CA LEU A 137 10.44 -2.47 5.55
C LEU A 137 9.00 -2.59 6.07
N ARG A 138 8.57 -3.80 6.44
CA ARG A 138 7.25 -4.05 7.05
C ARG A 138 7.03 -3.22 8.31
N SER A 139 8.02 -3.18 9.19
CA SER A 139 7.95 -2.37 10.41
C SER A 139 7.89 -0.87 10.08
N LYS A 140 8.72 -0.42 9.13
CA LYS A 140 8.77 0.98 8.72
C LYS A 140 7.45 1.47 8.14
N GLN A 141 6.81 0.70 7.26
CA GLN A 141 5.50 1.10 6.70
C GLN A 141 4.39 1.08 7.76
N GLN A 142 4.46 0.22 8.78
CA GLN A 142 3.51 0.23 9.90
C GLN A 142 3.69 1.47 10.80
N ASP A 143 4.93 1.94 11.00
CA ASP A 143 5.19 3.23 11.65
C ASP A 143 4.60 4.39 10.82
N MET A 144 4.87 4.43 9.51
CA MET A 144 4.33 5.46 8.62
C MET A 144 2.80 5.45 8.59
N CYS A 145 2.19 4.26 8.53
CA CYS A 145 0.74 4.11 8.55
C CYS A 145 0.14 4.71 9.84
N ARG A 146 0.81 4.53 10.99
CA ARG A 146 0.40 5.14 12.27
C ARG A 146 0.52 6.66 12.25
N ASP A 147 1.57 7.21 11.66
CA ASP A 147 1.75 8.66 11.55
C ASP A 147 0.68 9.31 10.65
N LEU A 148 0.36 8.64 9.54
CA LEU A 148 -0.64 9.09 8.55
C LEU A 148 -2.09 8.84 8.99
N SER A 149 -2.29 8.02 10.01
CA SER A 149 -3.58 7.53 10.50
C SER A 149 -4.56 8.64 10.93
N SER A 150 -4.04 9.81 11.32
CA SER A 150 -4.83 10.99 11.71
C SER A 150 -5.44 11.74 10.52
N ARG A 151 -4.81 11.65 9.35
CA ARG A 151 -5.27 12.27 8.09
C ARG A 151 -6.09 11.30 7.25
N PHE A 152 -5.73 10.02 7.28
CA PHE A 152 -6.37 8.96 6.50
C PHE A 152 -6.99 7.91 7.43
N SER A 153 -7.94 8.34 8.26
CA SER A 153 -8.50 7.49 9.33
C SER A 153 -9.26 6.27 8.81
N GLY A 154 -9.83 6.34 7.60
CA GLY A 154 -10.56 5.24 6.96
C GLY A 154 -9.70 4.30 6.13
N VAL A 155 -8.41 4.58 5.98
CA VAL A 155 -7.51 3.77 5.16
C VAL A 155 -6.70 2.82 6.04
N MET A 156 -6.58 1.57 5.59
CA MET A 156 -5.76 0.55 6.26
C MET A 156 -4.74 -0.05 5.30
N LEU A 157 -3.51 -0.22 5.79
CA LEU A 157 -2.46 -0.97 5.09
C LEU A 157 -2.59 -2.46 5.44
N LEU A 158 -2.73 -3.30 4.43
CA LEU A 158 -2.86 -4.75 4.57
C LEU A 158 -1.66 -5.44 3.95
N ASP A 159 -0.77 -5.95 4.79
CA ASP A 159 0.35 -6.73 4.30
C ASP A 159 -0.07 -8.17 4.04
N THR A 160 0.05 -8.58 2.79
CA THR A 160 -0.46 -9.86 2.31
C THR A 160 0.61 -10.67 1.59
N ASP A 161 0.21 -11.83 1.09
CA ASP A 161 0.94 -12.57 0.10
C ASP A 161 0.56 -12.17 -1.33
N LYS A 162 1.38 -12.64 -2.28
CA LYS A 162 1.19 -12.38 -3.69
C LYS A 162 -0.10 -12.98 -4.25
N GLU A 163 -0.55 -14.11 -3.71
CA GLU A 163 -1.75 -14.80 -4.20
C GLU A 163 -2.98 -13.93 -3.99
N TRP A 164 -3.10 -13.29 -2.83
CA TRP A 164 -4.22 -12.40 -2.56
C TRP A 164 -4.19 -11.14 -3.42
N LEU A 165 -3.01 -10.52 -3.58
CA LEU A 165 -2.87 -9.36 -4.47
C LEU A 165 -3.25 -9.73 -5.92
N GLU A 166 -2.85 -10.92 -6.41
CA GLU A 166 -3.24 -11.39 -7.74
C GLU A 166 -4.75 -11.60 -7.88
N LYS A 167 -5.43 -12.12 -6.84
CA LYS A 167 -6.91 -12.22 -6.82
C LYS A 167 -7.57 -10.85 -6.91
N VAL A 168 -7.11 -9.90 -6.10
CA VAL A 168 -7.59 -8.51 -6.11
C VAL A 168 -7.44 -7.87 -7.50
N LEU A 169 -6.33 -8.15 -8.20
CA LEU A 169 -6.06 -7.60 -9.53
C LEU A 169 -6.84 -8.28 -10.66
N GLN A 170 -7.28 -9.53 -10.47
CA GLN A 170 -8.11 -10.24 -11.44
C GLN A 170 -9.58 -9.80 -11.37
N GLY A 171 -10.03 -9.34 -10.21
CA GLY A 171 -11.44 -9.06 -9.93
C GLY A 171 -12.24 -10.37 -9.80
N ASP A 172 -13.34 -10.32 -9.06
CA ASP A 172 -14.30 -11.42 -9.07
C ASP A 172 -15.01 -11.45 -10.44
N ASP A 173 -14.53 -12.30 -11.35
CA ASP A 173 -15.27 -12.73 -12.54
C ASP A 173 -16.41 -13.68 -12.08
N ASP A 174 -17.48 -13.14 -11.49
CA ASP A 174 -18.73 -13.89 -11.21
C ASP A 174 -19.98 -13.15 -11.74
#